data_AF-A0A960ABJ1-F1
#
_entry.id   AF-A0A960ABJ1-F1
#
_cell.length_a   1.000
_cell.length_b   1.000
_cell.length_c   1.000
_cell.angle_alpha   90.00
_cell.angle_beta   90.00
_cell.angle_gamma   90.00
#
_symmetry.space_group_name_H-M   'P 1'
#
loop_
_entity.id
_entity.type
_entity.pdbx_description
1 polymer ?
#
loop_
_entity_poly.entity_id
_entity_poly.type
_entity_poly.pdbx_seq_one_letter_code
_entity_poly.pdbx_strand_id
1 'polypeptide(L)'
;GDHRRALSLVADMQFLREDDGRYWTGWVYGDQSLTEEPRNVYWPVEHTTYTAAAVILAVDALGEIAGHGTAGSGIYRGTSLAPHFAELGLECGCPSADSPSADRFSSRP
;
A
#
# COMPACT_ATOMS: atom_id res chain seq x y z
N GLY A 1 8.39 -12.88 3.62
CA GLY A 1 8.14 -13.02 2.16
C GLY A 1 9.43 -13.44 1.47
N ASP A 2 9.37 -13.77 0.17
CA ASP A 2 10.56 -14.00 -0.66
C ASP A 2 11.03 -12.69 -1.28
N HIS A 3 12.10 -12.12 -0.73
CA HIS A 3 12.62 -10.81 -1.14
C HIS A 3 13.18 -10.83 -2.57
N ARG A 4 13.87 -11.90 -2.96
CA ARG A 4 14.48 -12.00 -4.29
C ARG A 4 13.41 -12.05 -5.37
N ARG A 5 12.38 -12.88 -5.16
CA ARG A 5 11.24 -12.95 -6.07
C ARG A 5 10.49 -11.62 -6.15
N ALA A 6 10.33 -10.91 -5.04
CA ALA A 6 9.68 -9.61 -5.03
C ALA A 6 10.49 -8.54 -5.81
N LEU A 7 11.82 -8.54 -5.69
CA LEU A 7 12.69 -7.70 -6.53
C LEU A 7 12.52 -8.02 -8.02
N SER A 8 12.48 -9.31 -8.40
CA SER A 8 12.25 -9.71 -9.79
C SER A 8 10.91 -9.17 -10.30
N LEU A 9 9.83 -9.31 -9.53
CA LEU A 9 8.51 -8.77 -9.92
C LEU A 9 8.53 -7.25 -10.12
N VAL A 10 9.22 -6.51 -9.24
CA VAL A 10 9.36 -5.05 -9.39
C VAL A 10 10.21 -4.68 -10.60
N ALA A 11 11.23 -5.47 -10.93
CA ALA A 11 12.02 -5.26 -12.16
C ALA A 11 11.17 -5.57 -13.41
N ASP A 12 10.47 -6.70 -13.41
CA ASP A 12 9.67 -7.17 -14.54
C ASP A 12 8.52 -6.21 -14.87
N MET A 13 7.96 -5.48 -13.90
CA MET A 13 6.89 -4.50 -14.16
C MET A 13 7.38 -3.17 -14.76
N GLN A 14 8.69 -2.90 -14.82
CA GLN A 14 9.19 -1.57 -15.21
C GLN A 14 8.88 -1.19 -16.66
N PHE A 15 8.53 -2.13 -17.54
CA PHE A 15 8.04 -1.81 -18.89
C PHE A 15 6.70 -1.06 -18.89
N LEU A 16 5.98 -1.03 -17.75
CA LEU A 16 4.77 -0.23 -17.56
C LEU A 16 5.08 1.23 -17.22
N ARG A 17 6.34 1.58 -16.94
CA ARG A 17 6.75 2.92 -16.54
C ARG A 17 7.01 3.79 -17.78
N GLU A 18 6.41 4.98 -17.78
CA GLU A 18 6.69 6.06 -18.74
C GLU A 18 7.95 6.84 -18.34
N ASP A 19 8.53 7.56 -19.31
CA ASP A 19 9.76 8.35 -19.09
C ASP A 19 9.60 9.47 -18.05
N ASP A 20 8.38 9.99 -17.89
CA ASP A 20 8.06 10.98 -16.85
C ASP A 20 7.65 10.36 -15.51
N GLY A 21 7.76 9.04 -15.38
CA GLY A 21 7.56 8.31 -14.13
C GLY A 21 6.12 7.92 -13.84
N ARG A 22 5.15 8.22 -14.72
CA ARG A 22 3.82 7.61 -14.64
C ARG A 22 3.89 6.11 -14.91
N TYR A 23 2.87 5.37 -14.47
CA TYR A 23 2.74 3.95 -14.73
C TYR A 23 1.42 3.67 -15.43
N TRP A 24 1.47 2.91 -16.53
CA TRP A 24 0.28 2.35 -17.15
C TRP A 24 -0.44 1.46 -16.16
N THR A 25 -1.77 1.51 -16.15
CA THR A 25 -2.58 0.68 -15.25
C THR A 25 -2.38 -0.81 -15.50
N GLY A 26 -2.13 -1.23 -16.74
CA GLY A 26 -1.90 -2.63 -17.06
C GLY A 26 -1.45 -2.91 -18.49
N TRP A 27 -1.15 -4.19 -18.73
CA TRP A 27 -0.79 -4.74 -20.02
C TRP A 27 -1.62 -5.99 -20.30
N VAL A 28 -2.22 -6.06 -21.48
CA VAL A 28 -2.98 -7.22 -21.93
C VAL A 28 -2.06 -8.13 -22.74
N TYR A 29 -1.69 -9.27 -22.17
CA TYR A 29 -0.98 -10.31 -22.90
C TYR A 29 -1.92 -11.09 -23.83
N GLY A 30 -1.41 -11.53 -24.98
CA GLY A 30 -2.11 -12.49 -25.81
C GLY A 30 -1.37 -12.85 -27.08
N ASP A 31 -1.88 -13.86 -27.76
CA ASP A 31 -1.37 -14.26 -29.06
C ASP A 31 -1.80 -13.24 -30.13
N GLN A 32 -0.85 -12.79 -30.95
CA GLN A 32 -1.12 -11.90 -32.08
C GLN A 32 -1.87 -12.61 -33.22
N SER A 33 -1.92 -13.94 -33.22
CA SER A 33 -2.67 -14.74 -34.21
C SER A 33 -4.20 -14.66 -34.03
N LEU A 34 -4.67 -14.28 -32.83
CA LEU A 34 -6.09 -14.10 -32.52
C LEU A 34 -6.50 -12.65 -32.77
N THR A 35 -7.47 -12.42 -33.66
CA THR A 35 -7.79 -11.08 -34.20
C THR A 35 -8.97 -10.37 -33.52
N GLU A 36 -9.59 -10.99 -32.52
CA GLU A 36 -10.87 -10.49 -31.98
C GLU A 36 -10.71 -9.32 -31.00
N GLU A 37 -9.62 -9.27 -30.22
CA GLU A 37 -9.39 -8.26 -29.18
C GLU A 37 -7.95 -7.74 -29.21
N PRO A 38 -7.69 -6.46 -28.89
CA PRO A 38 -6.33 -5.92 -28.81
C PRO A 38 -5.44 -6.72 -27.84
N ARG A 39 -4.28 -7.20 -28.32
CA ARG A 39 -3.30 -7.96 -27.53
C ARG A 39 -1.93 -7.30 -27.58
N ASN A 40 -1.14 -7.52 -26.53
CA ASN A 40 0.18 -6.93 -26.36
C ASN A 40 0.13 -5.40 -26.43
N VAL A 41 -0.82 -4.84 -25.69
CA VAL A 41 -1.07 -3.40 -25.61
C VAL A 41 -1.24 -2.95 -24.16
N TYR A 42 -0.95 -1.68 -23.92
CA TYR A 42 -1.34 -1.01 -22.68
C TYR A 42 -2.85 -0.84 -22.65
N TRP A 43 -3.49 -1.43 -21.65
CA TRP A 43 -4.93 -1.30 -21.44
C TRP A 43 -5.28 -1.55 -19.96
N PRO A 44 -6.18 -0.74 -19.35
CA PRO A 44 -6.83 0.44 -19.92
C PRO A 44 -5.83 1.56 -20.22
N VAL A 45 -6.19 2.50 -21.12
CA VAL A 45 -5.33 3.64 -21.52
C VAL A 45 -5.34 4.71 -20.42
N GLU A 46 -4.82 4.34 -19.26
CA GLU A 46 -4.87 5.15 -18.04
C GLU A 46 -3.54 5.07 -17.29
N HIS A 47 -3.21 6.18 -16.63
CA HIS A 47 -2.07 6.31 -15.72
C HIS A 47 -2.57 6.67 -14.33
N THR A 48 -3.16 5.72 -13.62
CA THR A 48 -3.76 6.03 -12.32
C THR A 48 -2.69 6.34 -11.28
N THR A 49 -2.99 7.30 -10.39
CA THR A 49 -2.15 7.58 -9.22
C THR A 49 -2.06 6.38 -8.29
N TYR A 50 -3.09 5.52 -8.27
CA TYR A 50 -3.09 4.27 -7.53
C TYR A 50 -1.97 3.33 -7.98
N THR A 51 -1.79 3.11 -9.29
CA THR A 51 -0.73 2.23 -9.80
C THR A 51 0.65 2.76 -9.42
N ALA A 52 0.90 4.05 -9.62
CA ALA A 52 2.17 4.67 -9.22
C ALA A 52 2.41 4.54 -7.70
N ALA A 53 1.39 4.78 -6.89
CA ALA A 53 1.47 4.63 -5.44
C ALA A 53 1.76 3.19 -5.02
N ALA A 54 1.13 2.20 -5.65
CA ALA A 54 1.39 0.78 -5.37
C ALA A 54 2.85 0.39 -5.64
N VAL A 55 3.44 0.91 -6.73
CA VAL A 55 4.86 0.69 -7.05
C VAL A 55 5.76 1.35 -6.01
N ILE A 56 5.49 2.60 -5.62
CA ILE A 56 6.25 3.30 -4.57
C ILE A 56 6.21 2.51 -3.26
N LEU A 57 5.03 2.03 -2.84
CA LEU A 57 4.89 1.22 -1.62
C LEU A 57 5.66 -0.10 -1.70
N ALA A 58 5.68 -0.75 -2.87
CA ALA A 58 6.46 -1.97 -3.09
C ALA A 58 7.97 -1.70 -3.00
N VAL A 59 8.45 -0.64 -3.64
CA VAL A 59 9.85 -0.21 -3.56
C VAL A 59 10.23 0.17 -2.12
N ASP A 60 9.35 0.88 -1.41
CA ASP A 60 9.56 1.21 -0.01
C ASP A 60 9.65 -0.02 0.89
N ALA A 61 8.85 -1.06 0.61
CA ALA A 61 8.88 -2.31 1.35
C ALA A 61 10.16 -3.11 1.09
N LEU A 62 10.67 -3.08 -0.13
CA LEU A 62 11.92 -3.74 -0.48
C LEU A 62 13.14 -2.97 0.00
N GLY A 63 13.13 -1.64 -0.05
CA GLY A 63 14.25 -0.79 0.39
C GLY A 63 14.50 -0.80 1.91
N GLU A 64 13.61 -1.40 2.70
CA GLU A 64 13.76 -1.49 4.15
C GLU A 64 15.06 -2.21 4.55
N ILE A 65 15.45 -3.27 3.83
CA ILE A 65 16.71 -4.00 4.11
C ILE A 65 17.96 -3.12 3.97
N ALA A 66 17.84 -1.99 3.28
CA ALA A 66 18.90 -1.02 3.02
C ALA A 66 18.73 0.27 3.85
N GLY A 67 17.80 0.31 4.81
CA GLY A 67 17.64 1.42 5.73
C GLY A 67 16.64 2.50 5.30
N HIS A 68 15.78 2.23 4.30
CA HIS A 68 14.60 3.00 3.79
C HIS A 68 14.69 3.26 2.27
N GLY A 69 13.59 3.03 1.54
CA GLY A 69 13.50 3.30 0.09
C GLY A 69 13.23 4.77 -0.26
N THR A 70 12.31 5.40 0.48
CA THR A 70 11.99 6.84 0.40
C THR A 70 11.90 7.45 1.80
N ALA A 71 11.84 8.78 1.88
CA ALA A 71 11.58 9.48 3.14
C ALA A 71 10.23 9.12 3.78
N GLY A 72 9.25 8.63 2.99
CA GLY A 72 7.93 8.22 3.46
C GLY A 72 7.80 6.73 3.81
N SER A 73 8.87 5.93 3.68
CA SER A 73 8.83 4.46 3.76
C SER A 73 8.21 3.92 5.06
N GLY A 74 8.33 4.65 6.17
CA GLY A 74 7.80 4.23 7.47
C GLY A 74 6.32 4.56 7.73
N ILE A 75 5.69 5.41 6.91
CA ILE A 75 4.34 5.95 7.20
C ILE A 75 3.30 4.82 7.21
N TYR A 76 3.27 4.00 6.16
CA TYR A 76 2.28 2.92 6.01
C TYR A 76 2.57 1.69 6.87
N ARG A 77 3.73 1.63 7.54
CA ARG A 77 4.08 0.58 8.51
C ARG A 77 3.94 1.02 9.95
N GLY A 78 3.73 2.31 10.20
CA GLY A 78 3.70 2.88 11.55
C GLY A 78 5.07 3.04 12.20
N THR A 79 6.18 2.88 11.47
CA THR A 79 7.54 2.97 12.04
C THR A 79 8.12 4.38 12.05
N SER A 80 7.49 5.32 11.34
CA SER A 80 7.88 6.73 11.31
C SER A 80 6.74 7.68 11.68
N LEU A 81 5.65 7.15 12.26
CA LEU A 81 4.56 7.99 12.75
C LEU A 81 4.96 8.66 14.06
N ALA A 82 4.48 9.88 14.26
CA ALA A 82 4.59 10.53 15.56
C ALA A 82 3.92 9.66 16.66
N PRO A 83 4.31 9.82 17.93
CA PRO A 83 3.61 9.19 19.04
C PRO A 83 2.10 9.43 18.95
N HIS A 84 1.30 8.49 19.46
CA HIS A 84 -0.14 8.67 19.55
C HIS A 84 -0.48 10.04 20.12
N PHE A 85 -1.36 10.78 19.45
CA PHE A 85 -1.91 12.01 20.00
C PHE A 85 -2.57 11.67 21.34
N ALA A 86 -2.09 12.26 22.42
CA ALA A 86 -2.85 12.28 23.66
C ALA A 86 -4.15 13.05 23.38
N GLU A 87 -5.28 12.37 23.51
CA GLU A 87 -6.61 12.98 23.66
C GLU A 87 -7.32 13.59 22.43
N LEU A 88 -7.54 12.84 21.35
CA LEU A 88 -8.73 13.11 20.49
C LEU A 88 -9.93 12.23 20.87
N GLY A 89 -9.71 11.17 21.66
CA GLY A 89 -10.76 10.25 22.09
C GLY A 89 -11.51 10.66 23.37
N LEU A 90 -11.06 11.70 24.07
CA LEU A 90 -11.62 12.09 25.37
C LEU A 90 -12.69 13.19 25.29
N GLU A 91 -12.88 13.82 24.13
CA GLU A 91 -13.94 14.82 23.93
C GLU A 91 -15.33 14.18 23.75
N CYS A 92 -15.39 12.92 23.31
CA CYS A 92 -16.65 12.19 23.07
C CYS A 92 -17.23 11.57 24.35
N GLY A 93 -16.43 11.44 25.43
CA GLY A 93 -16.87 10.84 26.70
C GLY A 93 -17.05 9.32 26.68
N CYS A 94 -16.74 8.65 25.57
CA CYS A 94 -16.76 7.19 25.50
C CYS A 94 -15.52 6.59 26.21
N PRO A 95 -15.68 5.49 26.96
CA PRO A 95 -14.54 4.76 27.51
C PRO A 95 -13.65 4.26 26.37
N SER A 96 -12.33 4.31 26.58
CA SER A 96 -11.37 3.75 25.63
C SER A 96 -11.49 2.23 25.61
N ALA A 97 -11.14 1.59 24.50
CA ALA A 97 -11.17 0.13 24.39
C ALA A 97 -10.31 -0.58 25.46
N ASP A 98 -9.26 0.11 25.94
CA ASP A 98 -8.38 -0.37 27.02
C ASP A 98 -8.87 0.00 28.43
N SER A 99 -10.00 0.72 28.56
CA SER A 99 -10.59 1.00 29.86
C SER A 99 -11.25 -0.27 30.40
N PRO A 100 -10.90 -0.75 31.61
CA PRO A 100 -11.59 -1.89 32.19
C PRO A 100 -13.07 -1.54 32.37
N SER A 101 -13.95 -2.37 31.81
CA SER A 101 -15.41 -2.25 31.98
C SER A 101 -15.73 -2.17 33.48
N ALA A 102 -16.28 -1.05 33.92
CA ALA A 102 -16.76 -0.86 35.28
C ALA A 102 -18.18 -1.42 35.45
N ASP A 103 -18.49 -2.58 34.87
CA ASP A 103 -19.67 -3.34 35.28
C ASP A 103 -19.33 -4.17 36.52
N ARG A 104 -19.31 -3.50 37.69
CA ARG A 104 -19.68 -4.18 38.92
C ARG A 104 -21.20 -4.12 39.03
N PHE A 105 -21.82 -5.23 38.63
CA PHE A 105 -23.13 -5.64 39.08
C PHE A 105 -23.09 -5.72 40.63
N SER A 106 -23.30 -4.58 41.31
CA SER A 106 -23.50 -4.55 42.74
C SER A 106 -24.95 -4.89 43.02
N SER A 107 -25.22 -6.19 43.06
CA SER A 107 -26.30 -6.75 43.86
C SER A 107 -26.34 -6.04 45.22
N ARG A 108 -27.45 -5.39 45.52
CA ARG A 108 -27.83 -4.97 46.87
C ARG A 108 -29.32 -5.32 47.06
N PRO A 109 -29.69 -5.68 48.30
CA PRO A 109 -30.53 -6.82 48.66
C PRO A 109 -32.01 -6.67 48.33
#